data_AF-A0A317ZHP1-F1
#
_entry.id   AF-A0A317ZHP1-F1
#
_cell.length_a   1.000
_cell.length_b   1.000
_cell.length_c   1.000
_cell.angle_alpha   90.00
_cell.angle_beta   90.00
_cell.angle_gamma   90.00
#
_symmetry.space_group_name_H-M   'P 1'
#
loop_
_entity.id
_entity.type
_entity.pdbx_description
1 polymer ?
#
loop_
_entity_poly.entity_id
_entity_poly.type
_entity_poly.pdbx_seq_one_letter_code
_entity_poly.pdbx_strand_id
1 'polypeptide(L)'
;MFTLFLVLPITLIAQTTERGEASHLKGINYLYMNVDTSLAPRITSAERLDISDIVELQLRRADINLRPYVMNAPQTNVPLVEVSIKVAQSRSVDNYELTLKVFDYVTIDRNKQRTIATIYEMQRESVPTPDDLSSLKSKLRELMSDFVTAFEKQNP
;
A
#
# COMPACT_ATOMS: atom_id res chain seq x y z
N MET A 1 28.00 36.82 28.18
CA MET A 1 27.32 35.57 28.54
C MET A 1 26.24 35.33 27.49
N PHE A 2 26.58 34.63 26.41
CA PHE A 2 25.69 34.38 25.27
C PHE A 2 25.00 33.02 25.49
N THR A 3 23.69 33.03 25.68
CA THR A 3 22.87 31.81 25.72
C THR A 3 22.47 31.44 24.29
N LEU A 4 23.05 30.37 23.78
CA LEU A 4 22.73 29.78 22.48
C LEU A 4 21.45 28.95 22.62
N PHE A 5 20.32 29.44 22.08
CA PHE A 5 19.11 28.62 21.92
C PHE A 5 19.30 27.70 20.71
N LEU A 6 19.50 26.41 20.98
CA LEU A 6 19.55 25.36 19.97
C LEU A 6 18.10 24.93 19.67
N VAL A 7 17.54 25.44 18.58
CA VAL A 7 16.24 24.99 18.06
C VAL A 7 16.48 23.74 17.22
N LEU A 8 16.15 22.57 17.78
CA LEU A 8 16.19 21.30 17.04
C LEU A 8 14.98 21.23 16.09
N PRO A 9 15.14 20.94 14.79
CA PRO A 9 13.99 20.70 13.93
C PRO A 9 13.39 19.33 14.28
N ILE A 10 12.16 19.33 14.79
CA ILE A 10 11.35 18.12 14.93
C ILE A 10 10.95 17.71 13.51
N THR A 11 11.69 16.81 12.89
CA THR A 11 11.21 16.11 11.70
C THR A 11 10.10 15.17 12.14
N LEU A 12 8.86 15.49 11.76
CA LEU A 12 7.72 14.60 11.90
C LEU A 12 7.95 13.39 10.98
N ILE A 13 8.51 12.32 11.53
CA ILE A 13 8.68 11.06 10.81
C ILE A 13 7.27 10.52 10.56
N ALA A 14 6.86 10.48 9.29
CA ALA A 14 5.61 9.86 8.88
C ALA A 14 5.58 8.42 9.41
N GLN A 15 4.60 8.09 10.25
CA GLN A 15 4.50 6.77 10.86
C GLN A 15 3.93 5.79 9.83
N THR A 16 4.65 4.70 9.58
CA THR A 16 4.06 3.51 8.94
C THR A 16 3.38 2.70 10.04
N THR A 17 2.11 2.34 9.85
CA THR A 17 1.49 1.32 10.68
C THR A 17 1.46 0.02 9.89
N GLU A 18 2.21 -0.98 10.34
CA GLU A 18 2.17 -2.33 9.80
C GLU A 18 1.23 -3.20 10.65
N ARG A 19 0.39 -3.99 9.99
CA ARG A 19 -0.49 -4.98 10.62
C ARG A 19 -0.32 -6.32 9.91
N GLY A 20 0.04 -7.36 10.66
CA GLY A 20 0.42 -8.67 10.13
C GLY A 20 1.94 -8.82 10.03
N GLU A 21 2.44 -10.03 10.26
CA GLU A 21 3.86 -10.30 10.19
C GLU A 21 4.32 -10.43 8.74
N ALA A 22 5.40 -9.72 8.37
CA ALA A 22 6.02 -9.86 7.05
C ALA A 22 6.41 -11.32 6.73
N SER A 23 6.62 -12.16 7.74
CA SER A 23 6.87 -13.61 7.60
C SER A 23 5.81 -14.33 6.75
N HIS A 24 4.57 -13.84 6.71
CA HIS A 24 3.51 -14.40 5.87
C HIS A 24 3.69 -14.14 4.37
N LEU A 25 4.57 -13.21 3.96
CA LEU A 25 4.89 -12.96 2.55
C LEU A 25 5.82 -14.02 1.96
N LYS A 26 6.42 -14.87 2.79
CA LYS A 26 7.41 -15.86 2.39
C LYS A 26 6.81 -16.92 1.48
N GLY A 27 7.50 -17.22 0.37
CA GLY A 27 7.13 -18.24 -0.60
C GLY A 27 6.15 -17.76 -1.67
N ILE A 28 5.77 -16.48 -1.65
CA ILE A 28 5.00 -15.85 -2.73
C ILE A 28 5.95 -15.57 -3.89
N ASN A 29 5.75 -16.25 -5.02
CA ASN A 29 6.64 -16.14 -6.21
C ASN A 29 6.03 -15.31 -7.35
N TYR A 30 4.78 -14.86 -7.20
CA TYR A 30 4.09 -13.97 -8.13
C TYR A 30 2.97 -13.25 -7.38
N LEU A 31 2.50 -12.12 -7.91
CA LEU A 31 1.34 -11.40 -7.40
C LEU A 31 0.38 -11.04 -8.54
N TYR A 32 -0.90 -10.99 -8.21
CA TYR A 32 -1.84 -10.13 -8.94
C TYR A 32 -1.83 -8.74 -8.30
N MET A 33 -2.17 -7.71 -9.06
CA MET A 33 -2.20 -6.32 -8.58
C MET A 33 -3.58 -5.70 -8.80
N ASN A 34 -4.06 -4.96 -7.80
CA ASN A 34 -5.21 -4.08 -7.91
C ASN A 34 -4.93 -2.72 -7.26
N VAL A 35 -5.53 -1.67 -7.80
CA VAL A 35 -5.53 -0.33 -7.19
C VAL A 35 -6.98 0.11 -7.03
N ASP A 36 -7.42 0.24 -5.77
CA ASP A 36 -8.77 0.69 -5.44
C ASP A 36 -8.75 2.18 -5.07
N THR A 37 -9.46 2.98 -5.87
CA THR A 37 -9.66 4.42 -5.65
C THR A 37 -11.14 4.77 -5.50
N SER A 38 -12.01 3.77 -5.30
CA SER A 38 -13.47 3.95 -5.21
C SER A 38 -13.88 4.91 -4.09
N LEU A 39 -13.08 4.99 -3.02
CA LEU A 39 -13.28 5.89 -1.88
C LEU A 39 -12.51 7.22 -2.00
N ALA A 40 -11.98 7.51 -3.20
CA ALA A 40 -11.24 8.73 -3.53
C ALA A 40 -11.88 9.43 -4.74
N PRO A 41 -13.09 10.02 -4.60
CA PRO A 41 -13.89 10.52 -5.72
C PRO A 41 -13.25 11.68 -6.50
N ARG A 42 -12.26 12.35 -5.93
CA ARG A 42 -11.52 13.45 -6.56
C ARG A 42 -10.41 12.96 -7.51
N ILE A 43 -10.04 11.68 -7.45
CA ILE A 43 -9.05 11.09 -8.36
C ILE A 43 -9.71 10.83 -9.72
N THR A 44 -9.19 11.49 -10.74
CA THR A 44 -9.60 11.36 -12.13
C THR A 44 -9.16 10.02 -12.73
N SER A 45 -9.74 9.65 -13.87
CA SER A 45 -9.35 8.42 -14.56
C SER A 45 -7.91 8.43 -15.07
N ALA A 46 -7.37 9.60 -15.45
CA ALA A 46 -5.96 9.72 -15.84
C ALA A 46 -5.04 9.51 -14.63
N GLU A 47 -5.36 10.10 -13.48
CA GLU A 47 -4.58 9.92 -12.25
C GLU A 47 -4.64 8.48 -11.73
N ARG A 48 -5.78 7.79 -11.89
CA ARG A 48 -5.89 6.34 -11.61
C ARG A 48 -4.88 5.52 -12.40
N LEU A 49 -4.71 5.82 -13.70
CA LEU A 49 -3.72 5.14 -14.54
C LEU A 49 -2.30 5.42 -14.04
N ASP A 50 -1.97 6.69 -13.77
CA ASP A 50 -0.65 7.06 -13.24
C ASP A 50 -0.33 6.35 -11.91
N ILE A 51 -1.33 6.23 -11.02
CA ILE A 51 -1.19 5.54 -9.74
C ILE A 51 -0.95 4.05 -9.96
N SER A 52 -1.74 3.41 -10.84
CA SER A 52 -1.55 2.01 -11.23
C SER A 52 -0.16 1.76 -11.81
N ASP A 53 0.30 2.63 -12.71
CA ASP A 53 1.62 2.56 -13.33
C ASP A 53 2.75 2.68 -12.30
N ILE A 54 2.60 3.57 -11.30
CA ILE A 54 3.56 3.69 -10.21
C ILE A 54 3.65 2.38 -9.43
N VAL A 55 2.52 1.77 -9.06
CA VAL A 55 2.50 0.51 -8.31
C VAL A 55 3.15 -0.61 -9.13
N GLU A 56 2.72 -0.77 -10.38
CA GLU A 56 3.26 -1.80 -11.28
C GLU A 56 4.76 -1.63 -11.49
N LEU A 57 5.23 -0.41 -11.75
CA LEU A 57 6.63 -0.12 -12.00
C LEU A 57 7.50 -0.42 -10.78
N GLN A 58 7.04 -0.11 -9.56
CA GLN A 58 7.79 -0.41 -8.34
C GLN A 58 7.94 -1.92 -8.14
N LEU A 59 6.86 -2.67 -8.33
CA LEU A 59 6.88 -4.14 -8.21
C LEU A 59 7.79 -4.78 -9.27
N ARG A 60 7.68 -4.35 -10.53
CA ARG A 60 8.51 -4.90 -11.61
C ARG A 60 10.00 -4.55 -11.48
N ARG A 61 10.34 -3.38 -10.93
CA ARG A 61 11.74 -2.99 -10.68
C ARG A 61 12.41 -3.82 -9.60
N ALA A 62 11.61 -4.41 -8.72
CA ALA A 62 12.05 -5.36 -7.70
C ALA A 62 11.99 -6.82 -8.20
N ASP A 63 11.88 -7.04 -9.52
CA ASP A 63 11.75 -8.36 -10.14
C ASP A 63 10.57 -9.20 -9.62
N ILE A 64 9.55 -8.57 -9.02
CA ILE A 64 8.35 -9.25 -8.56
C ILE A 64 7.48 -9.59 -9.77
N ASN A 65 7.23 -10.88 -9.97
CA ASN A 65 6.45 -11.37 -11.11
C ASN A 65 4.97 -11.01 -10.96
N LEU A 66 4.43 -10.25 -11.93
CA LEU A 66 3.03 -9.85 -11.97
C LEU A 66 2.24 -10.65 -12.98
N ARG A 67 1.10 -11.20 -12.55
CA ARG A 67 0.12 -11.85 -13.42
C ARG A 67 -1.00 -10.88 -13.82
N PRO A 68 -1.54 -11.00 -15.05
CA PRO A 68 -2.68 -10.21 -15.48
C PRO A 68 -3.88 -10.43 -14.56
N TYR A 69 -4.52 -9.34 -14.12
CA TYR A 69 -5.70 -9.40 -13.27
C TYR A 69 -6.91 -9.94 -14.05
N VAL A 70 -7.57 -10.97 -13.51
CA VAL A 70 -8.75 -11.61 -14.12
C VAL A 70 -10.02 -10.90 -13.65
N MET A 71 -10.53 -9.98 -14.47
CA MET A 71 -11.67 -9.11 -14.12
C MET A 71 -13.00 -9.86 -13.94
N ASN A 72 -13.22 -10.92 -14.71
CA ASN A 72 -14.47 -11.71 -14.67
C ASN A 72 -14.50 -12.75 -13.54
N ALA A 73 -13.37 -12.98 -12.86
CA ALA A 73 -13.29 -13.85 -11.68
C ALA A 73 -12.33 -13.27 -10.62
N PRO A 74 -12.65 -12.12 -10.00
CA PRO A 74 -11.76 -11.44 -9.05
C PRO A 74 -11.21 -12.33 -7.93
N GLN A 75 -12.03 -13.28 -7.46
CA GLN A 75 -11.71 -14.22 -6.40
C GLN A 75 -10.58 -15.21 -6.74
N THR A 76 -10.19 -15.33 -8.01
CA THR A 76 -9.07 -16.20 -8.43
C THR A 76 -7.73 -15.47 -8.46
N ASN A 77 -7.74 -14.14 -8.33
CA ASN A 77 -6.54 -13.31 -8.34
C ASN A 77 -5.86 -13.37 -6.98
N VAL A 78 -5.34 -14.54 -6.58
CA VAL A 78 -4.70 -14.76 -5.28
C VAL A 78 -3.36 -15.47 -5.52
N PRO A 79 -2.24 -15.01 -4.95
CA PRO A 79 -2.11 -13.88 -4.01
C PRO A 79 -2.25 -12.50 -4.68
N LEU A 80 -2.98 -11.59 -4.03
CA LEU A 80 -3.28 -10.23 -4.50
C LEU A 80 -2.54 -9.20 -3.67
N VAL A 81 -1.81 -8.29 -4.30
CA VAL A 81 -1.47 -7.00 -3.68
C VAL A 81 -2.50 -5.96 -4.11
N GLU A 82 -3.15 -5.32 -3.14
CA GLU A 82 -4.11 -4.25 -3.35
C GLU A 82 -3.63 -2.98 -2.68
N VAL A 83 -3.58 -1.89 -3.44
CA VAL A 83 -3.36 -0.55 -2.91
C VAL A 83 -4.69 0.20 -2.91
N SER A 84 -5.19 0.53 -1.73
CA SER A 84 -6.41 1.31 -1.54
C SER A 84 -6.06 2.77 -1.21
N ILE A 85 -6.72 3.70 -1.89
CA ILE A 85 -6.67 5.13 -1.61
C ILE A 85 -8.08 5.58 -1.24
N LYS A 86 -8.23 6.13 -0.03
CA LYS A 86 -9.52 6.62 0.48
C LYS A 86 -9.38 8.03 1.04
N VAL A 87 -10.46 8.79 1.01
CA VAL A 87 -10.54 10.07 1.72
C VAL A 87 -10.85 9.79 3.19
N ALA A 88 -9.89 10.07 4.08
CA ALA A 88 -10.08 10.13 5.51
C ALA A 88 -10.84 11.42 5.86
N GLN A 89 -12.04 11.29 6.39
CA GLN A 89 -12.81 12.42 6.92
C GLN A 89 -12.19 12.83 8.27
N SER A 90 -11.30 13.81 8.26
CA SER A 90 -10.90 14.55 9.46
C SER A 90 -11.73 15.83 9.57
N ARG A 91 -11.99 16.30 10.80
CA ARG A 91 -12.92 17.41 11.12
C ARG A 91 -12.55 18.77 10.50
N SER A 92 -11.44 18.90 9.78
CA SER A 92 -10.95 20.18 9.25
C SER A 92 -10.31 20.15 7.86
N VAL A 93 -9.80 19.00 7.38
CA VAL A 93 -9.13 18.87 6.07
C VAL A 93 -9.38 17.47 5.52
N ASP A 94 -9.86 17.37 4.28
CA ASP A 94 -9.89 16.10 3.55
C ASP A 94 -8.44 15.61 3.42
N ASN A 95 -8.14 14.38 3.81
CA ASN A 95 -6.83 13.76 3.56
C ASN A 95 -6.97 12.42 2.82
N TYR A 96 -6.02 12.08 1.94
CA TYR A 96 -5.89 10.73 1.41
C TYR A 96 -5.18 9.83 2.41
N GLU A 97 -5.75 8.67 2.68
CA GLU A 97 -5.11 7.57 3.41
C GLU A 97 -4.76 6.46 2.43
N LEU A 98 -3.51 6.01 2.46
CA LEU A 98 -3.02 4.93 1.61
C LEU A 98 -2.89 3.65 2.45
N THR A 99 -3.44 2.56 1.95
CA THR A 99 -3.34 1.24 2.56
C THR A 99 -2.92 0.23 1.50
N LEU A 100 -1.87 -0.52 1.76
CA LEU A 100 -1.47 -1.69 0.98
C LEU A 100 -1.87 -2.94 1.75
N LYS A 101 -2.50 -3.89 1.05
CA LYS A 101 -2.87 -5.20 1.60
C LYS A 101 -2.39 -6.30 0.68
N VAL A 102 -1.91 -7.39 1.28
CA VAL A 102 -1.69 -8.65 0.56
C VAL A 102 -2.74 -9.65 1.02
N PHE A 103 -3.49 -10.18 0.07
CA PHE A 103 -4.45 -11.25 0.28
C PHE A 103 -3.87 -12.56 -0.21
N ASP A 104 -3.99 -13.60 0.62
CA ASP A 104 -3.67 -14.97 0.21
C ASP A 104 -4.70 -15.96 0.78
N TYR A 105 -4.65 -17.19 0.29
CA TYR A 105 -5.40 -18.28 0.85
C TYR A 105 -4.81 -18.71 2.19
N VAL A 106 -5.62 -18.64 3.23
CA VAL A 106 -5.33 -19.19 4.55
C VAL A 106 -6.27 -20.33 4.86
N THR A 107 -5.81 -21.28 5.67
CA THR A 107 -6.68 -22.35 6.19
C THR A 107 -7.06 -22.00 7.62
N ILE A 108 -8.36 -21.89 7.89
CA ILE A 108 -8.83 -21.68 9.26
C ILE A 108 -8.72 -23.02 10.00
N ASP A 109 -7.88 -23.08 11.03
CA ASP A 109 -7.57 -24.34 11.72
C ASP A 109 -8.77 -25.04 12.32
N ARG A 110 -9.76 -24.26 12.80
CA ARG A 110 -10.95 -24.77 13.48
C ARG A 110 -11.85 -25.63 12.58
N ASN A 111 -11.98 -25.27 11.30
CA ASN A 111 -12.91 -25.92 10.38
C ASN A 111 -12.22 -26.47 9.12
N LYS A 112 -10.90 -26.30 9.00
CA LYS A 112 -10.06 -26.69 7.86
C LYS A 112 -10.56 -26.14 6.52
N GLN A 113 -11.32 -25.04 6.56
CA GLN A 113 -11.78 -24.37 5.35
C GLN A 113 -10.71 -23.41 4.85
N ARG A 114 -10.45 -23.49 3.54
CA ARG A 114 -9.60 -22.53 2.82
C ARG A 114 -10.42 -21.27 2.55
N THR A 115 -9.93 -20.13 3.01
CA THR A 115 -10.53 -18.81 2.78
C THR A 115 -9.47 -17.83 2.32
N ILE A 116 -9.88 -16.73 1.71
CA ILE A 116 -9.01 -15.60 1.42
C ILE A 116 -8.98 -14.71 2.67
N ALA A 117 -7.80 -14.26 3.07
CA ALA A 117 -7.62 -13.31 4.16
C ALA A 117 -6.49 -12.34 3.85
N THR A 118 -6.52 -11.18 4.49
CA THR A 118 -5.36 -10.27 4.54
C THR A 118 -4.27 -10.91 5.37
N ILE A 119 -3.14 -11.21 4.74
CA ILE A 119 -1.97 -11.81 5.40
C ILE A 119 -0.92 -10.76 5.79
N TYR A 120 -0.95 -9.60 5.13
CA TYR A 120 -0.07 -8.46 5.36
C TYR A 120 -0.82 -7.16 5.05
N GLU A 121 -0.65 -6.14 5.89
CA GLU A 121 -1.23 -4.81 5.72
C GLU A 121 -0.20 -3.75 6.12
N MET A 122 -0.03 -2.73 5.28
CA MET A 122 0.77 -1.55 5.55
C MET A 122 -0.06 -0.31 5.30
N GLN A 123 0.00 0.64 6.23
CA GLN A 123 -0.73 1.89 6.13
C GLN A 123 0.24 3.07 6.27
N ARG A 124 0.04 4.09 5.43
CA ARG A 124 0.70 5.39 5.53
C ARG A 124 -0.34 6.47 5.82
N GLU A 125 0.05 7.40 6.70
CA GLU A 125 -0.82 8.49 7.16
C GLU A 125 -1.21 9.49 6.06
N SER A 126 -2.23 10.27 6.42
CA SER A 126 -2.95 11.29 5.67
C SER A 126 -2.09 12.25 4.81
N VAL A 127 -2.34 12.28 3.50
CA VAL A 127 -1.85 13.29 2.55
C VAL A 127 -2.92 14.36 2.34
N PRO A 128 -2.64 15.67 2.47
CA PRO A 128 -3.63 16.73 2.21
C PRO A 128 -4.27 16.61 0.81
N THR A 129 -5.60 16.57 0.74
CA THR A 129 -6.37 16.28 -0.48
C THR A 129 -6.49 17.42 -1.52
N PRO A 130 -6.44 18.73 -1.19
CA PRO A 130 -6.84 19.74 -2.19
C PRO A 130 -5.88 19.95 -3.38
N ASP A 131 -4.56 19.92 -3.21
CA ASP A 131 -3.65 20.52 -4.21
C ASP A 131 -2.38 19.73 -4.55
N ASP A 132 -2.18 18.51 -4.03
CA ASP A 132 -0.87 17.86 -4.17
C ASP A 132 -0.92 16.37 -4.55
N LEU A 133 -1.37 16.10 -5.79
CA LEU A 133 -1.23 14.79 -6.43
C LEU A 133 0.24 14.33 -6.42
N SER A 134 1.20 15.25 -6.54
CA SER A 134 2.64 14.93 -6.43
C SER A 134 2.98 14.35 -5.06
N SER A 135 2.45 14.91 -3.97
CA SER A 135 2.61 14.36 -2.62
C SER A 135 1.93 12.99 -2.47
N LEU A 136 0.73 12.81 -3.04
CA LEU A 136 0.09 11.49 -3.06
C LEU A 136 0.96 10.45 -3.78
N LYS A 137 1.46 10.78 -4.97
CA LYS A 137 2.37 9.94 -5.76
C LYS A 137 3.70 9.70 -5.03
N SER A 138 4.21 10.69 -4.30
CA SER A 138 5.42 10.53 -3.48
C SER A 138 5.19 9.54 -2.34
N LYS A 139 4.11 9.70 -1.57
CA LYS A 139 3.75 8.76 -0.49
C LYS A 139 3.42 7.38 -0.98
N LEU A 140 2.82 7.26 -2.17
CA LEU A 140 2.63 5.97 -2.82
C LEU A 140 3.97 5.29 -3.12
N ARG A 141 4.95 6.01 -3.65
CA ARG A 141 6.29 5.45 -3.90
C ARG A 141 6.99 5.03 -2.61
N GLU A 142 6.86 5.82 -1.55
CA GLU A 142 7.38 5.44 -0.22
C GLU A 142 6.73 4.15 0.29
N LEU A 143 5.39 4.07 0.29
CA LEU A 143 4.64 2.87 0.69
C LEU A 143 5.06 1.64 -0.11
N MET A 144 5.21 1.78 -1.44
CA MET A 144 5.63 0.68 -2.30
C MET A 144 7.09 0.28 -2.06
N SER A 145 7.98 1.23 -1.82
CA SER A 145 9.39 0.96 -1.50
C SER A 145 9.52 0.16 -0.20
N ASP A 146 8.74 0.51 0.82
CA ASP A 146 8.73 -0.22 2.09
C ASP A 146 8.18 -1.64 1.89
N PHE A 147 7.09 -1.79 1.12
CA PHE A 147 6.53 -3.09 0.81
C PHE A 147 7.50 -3.98 0.04
N VAL A 148 8.16 -3.45 -0.99
CA VAL A 148 9.18 -4.17 -1.77
C VAL A 148 10.31 -4.64 -0.84
N THR A 149 10.80 -3.76 0.03
CA THR A 149 11.86 -4.10 1.00
C THR A 149 11.41 -5.23 1.93
N ALA A 150 10.18 -5.16 2.42
CA ALA A 150 9.59 -6.21 3.26
C ALA A 150 9.41 -7.53 2.49
N PHE A 151 9.01 -7.47 1.22
CA PHE A 151 8.78 -8.63 0.37
C PHE A 151 10.08 -9.36 0.01
N GLU A 152 11.11 -8.64 -0.45
CA GLU A 152 12.44 -9.18 -0.78
C GLU A 152 13.11 -9.82 0.44
N LYS A 153 13.01 -9.18 1.61
CA LYS A 153 13.55 -9.74 2.86
C LYS A 153 12.99 -11.14 3.18
N GLN A 154 11.77 -11.42 2.74
CA GLN A 154 11.07 -12.68 3.00
C GLN A 154 11.20 -13.66 1.83
N ASN A 155 11.61 -13.16 0.66
CA ASN A 155 11.78 -13.88 -0.59
C ASN A 155 13.12 -13.50 -1.25
N PRO A 156 14.26 -13.89 -0.66
CA PRO A 156 15.60 -13.56 -1.16
C PRO A 156 16.00 -14.34 -2.41
#